data_AF-A0A4U5LZC3-F1
#
_entry.id   AF-A0A4U5LZC3-F1
#
_cell.length_a   1.000
_cell.length_b   1.000
_cell.length_c   1.000
_cell.angle_alpha   90.00
_cell.angle_beta   90.00
_cell.angle_gamma   90.00
#
_symmetry.space_group_name_H-M   'P 1'
#
loop_
_entity.id
_entity.type
_entity.pdbx_description
1 polymer ?
#
loop_
_entity_poly.entity_id
_entity_poly.type
_entity_poly.pdbx_seq_one_letter_code
_entity_poly.pdbx_strand_id
1 'polypeptide(L)'
;MADSEAFPDIRAYSTVYPTAGSLIIYWFQDSEILGVTDAREIVFEKTFDASERGKFLGNVAASLVEQRWNGAMKDQKLTISEMTSDDVTLNYLINRVTLHKLEPEEAKNRLQKFVLLLIKELIVLRKEEVKQEAPVLSKRSKNAPVIEKAENQSSLDKTKKVRRRPAGR
;
A
#
# COMPACT_ATOMS: atom_id res chain seq x y z
N MET A 1 -15.08 9.90 6.55
CA MET A 1 -15.08 8.66 5.74
C MET A 1 -13.65 8.17 5.77
N ALA A 2 -13.40 7.01 6.37
CA ALA A 2 -12.04 6.49 6.45
C ALA A 2 -11.65 6.02 5.05
N ASP A 3 -10.54 6.53 4.53
CA ASP A 3 -9.93 6.02 3.32
C ASP A 3 -9.67 4.53 3.51
N SER A 4 -10.35 3.72 2.72
CA SER A 4 -10.10 2.29 2.60
C SER A 4 -8.77 2.16 1.87
N GLU A 5 -7.65 2.28 2.58
CA GLU A 5 -6.34 1.86 2.09
C GLU A 5 -6.49 0.43 1.57
N ALA A 6 -6.43 0.26 0.25
CA ALA A 6 -6.42 -1.05 -0.36
C ALA A 6 -5.26 -1.84 0.25
N PHE A 7 -5.54 -3.05 0.68
CA PHE A 7 -4.54 -3.84 1.39
C PHE A 7 -3.49 -4.33 0.38
N PRO A 8 -2.18 -4.20 0.68
CA PRO A 8 -1.17 -4.64 -0.25
C PRO A 8 -1.21 -6.16 -0.37
N ASP A 9 -0.98 -6.67 -1.59
CA ASP A 9 -0.96 -8.12 -1.89
C ASP A 9 0.10 -8.85 -1.03
N ILE A 10 1.13 -8.12 -0.61
CA ILE A 10 2.19 -8.58 0.27
C ILE A 10 2.51 -7.54 1.36
N ARG A 11 2.71 -8.01 2.60
CA ARG A 11 3.45 -7.26 3.63
C ARG A 11 4.70 -8.01 3.99
N ALA A 12 5.82 -7.32 4.08
CA ALA A 12 7.09 -7.91 4.49
C ALA A 12 7.90 -6.92 5.31
N TYR A 13 8.68 -7.43 6.27
CA TYR A 13 9.66 -6.66 7.01
C TYR A 13 10.85 -7.52 7.40
N SER A 14 12.01 -6.89 7.55
CA SER A 14 13.23 -7.58 7.96
C SER A 14 13.30 -7.76 9.47
N THR A 15 13.91 -8.85 9.89
CA THR A 15 14.24 -9.15 11.28
C THR A 15 15.64 -9.77 11.33
N VAL A 16 16.27 -9.77 12.49
CA VAL A 16 17.60 -10.36 12.67
C VAL A 16 17.50 -11.50 13.66
N TYR A 17 17.98 -12.67 13.26
CA TYR A 17 18.06 -13.84 14.13
C TYR A 17 19.54 -14.19 14.42
N PRO A 18 19.94 -14.43 15.68
CA PRO A 18 21.35 -14.51 16.06
C PRO A 18 22.21 -15.49 15.24
N THR A 19 21.66 -16.63 14.84
CA THR A 19 22.42 -17.68 14.12
C THR A 19 22.24 -17.63 12.60
N ALA A 20 21.16 -17.04 12.10
CA ALA A 20 20.81 -17.03 10.68
C ALA A 20 21.02 -15.66 10.00
N GLY A 21 21.28 -14.61 10.78
CA GLY A 21 21.44 -13.25 10.26
C GLY A 21 20.10 -12.60 9.91
N SER A 22 20.08 -11.83 8.82
CA SER A 22 18.89 -11.10 8.39
C SER A 22 17.89 -12.03 7.70
N LEU A 23 16.67 -12.06 8.24
CA LEU A 23 15.53 -12.79 7.70
C LEU A 23 14.40 -11.81 7.38
N ILE A 24 13.42 -12.26 6.60
CA ILE A 24 12.25 -11.48 6.22
C ILE A 24 11.02 -12.25 6.64
N ILE A 25 10.18 -11.62 7.47
CA ILE A 25 8.84 -12.12 7.78
C ILE A 25 7.89 -11.50 6.77
N TYR A 26 7.03 -12.32 6.15
CA TYR A 26 6.08 -11.85 5.15
C TYR A 26 4.70 -12.49 5.27
N TRP A 27 3.71 -11.79 4.75
CA TRP A 27 2.33 -12.24 4.64
C TRP A 27 1.82 -12.01 3.23
N PHE A 28 1.30 -13.05 2.60
CA PHE A 28 0.55 -12.96 1.34
C PHE A 28 -0.94 -12.93 1.64
N GLN A 29 -1.58 -11.80 1.34
CA GLN A 29 -3.01 -11.61 1.64
C GLN A 29 -3.88 -12.58 0.84
N ASP A 30 -3.68 -12.68 -0.47
CA ASP A 30 -4.54 -13.47 -1.36
C ASP A 30 -4.50 -14.98 -1.08
N SER A 31 -3.36 -15.47 -0.59
CA SER A 31 -3.16 -16.90 -0.34
C SER A 31 -3.26 -17.25 1.14
N GLU A 32 -3.44 -16.25 2.00
CA GLU A 32 -3.42 -16.37 3.47
C GLU A 32 -2.19 -17.11 4.01
N ILE A 33 -0.99 -16.77 3.50
CA ILE A 33 0.26 -17.45 3.85
C ILE A 33 1.17 -16.54 4.65
N LEU A 34 1.56 -17.01 5.84
CA LEU A 34 2.60 -16.43 6.67
C LEU A 34 3.91 -17.16 6.38
N GLY A 35 4.98 -16.42 6.15
CA GLY A 35 6.27 -17.01 5.85
C GLY A 35 7.46 -16.26 6.42
N VAL A 36 8.58 -16.97 6.46
CA VAL A 36 9.90 -16.46 6.83
C VAL A 36 10.89 -16.90 5.76
N THR A 37 11.72 -15.98 5.28
CA THR A 37 12.74 -16.31 4.28
C THR A 37 14.04 -15.54 4.50
N ASP A 38 15.15 -16.13 4.05
CA ASP A 38 16.44 -15.46 3.92
C ASP A 38 16.61 -14.71 2.58
N ALA A 39 15.55 -14.71 1.75
CA ALA A 39 15.51 -14.19 0.39
C ALA A 39 16.50 -14.83 -0.59
N ARG A 40 17.04 -16.02 -0.27
CA ARG A 40 18.00 -16.75 -1.10
C ARG A 40 17.51 -18.14 -1.44
N GLU A 41 17.35 -18.98 -0.42
CA GLU A 41 17.09 -20.41 -0.58
C GLU A 41 16.09 -20.92 0.45
N ILE A 42 16.12 -20.38 1.66
CA ILE A 42 15.33 -20.91 2.76
C ILE A 42 13.99 -20.18 2.82
N VAL A 43 12.92 -20.97 2.84
CA VAL A 43 11.55 -20.49 2.98
C VAL A 43 10.81 -21.40 3.95
N PHE A 44 10.23 -20.82 4.99
CA PHE A 44 9.31 -21.48 5.90
C PHE A 44 7.93 -20.87 5.75
N GLU A 45 6.88 -21.68 5.69
CA GLU A 45 5.53 -21.19 5.52
C GLU A 45 4.50 -21.97 6.35
N LYS A 46 3.38 -21.29 6.60
CA LYS A 46 2.14 -21.90 7.02
C LYS A 46 0.97 -21.12 6.42
N THR A 47 -0.01 -21.84 5.88
CA THR A 47 -1.31 -21.25 5.51
C THR A 47 -2.16 -21.09 6.76
N PHE A 48 -2.86 -19.97 6.85
CA PHE A 48 -3.64 -19.58 8.01
C PHE A 48 -5.07 -19.30 7.61
N ASP A 49 -6.02 -20.02 8.20
CA ASP A 49 -7.42 -19.58 8.13
C ASP A 49 -7.70 -18.41 9.10
N ALA A 50 -8.83 -17.71 8.89
CA ALA A 50 -9.22 -16.59 9.74
C ALA A 50 -9.37 -16.95 11.23
N SER A 51 -9.75 -18.19 11.55
CA SER A 51 -9.90 -18.69 12.92
C SER A 51 -8.54 -18.93 13.58
N GLU A 52 -7.59 -19.54 12.87
CA GLU A 52 -6.21 -19.71 13.31
C GLU A 52 -5.54 -18.36 13.56
N ARG A 53 -5.76 -17.38 12.68
CA ARG A 53 -5.29 -16.00 12.89
C ARG A 53 -5.90 -15.39 14.14
N GLY A 54 -7.21 -15.56 14.33
CA GLY A 54 -7.91 -15.09 15.53
C GLY A 54 -7.33 -15.69 16.82
N LYS A 55 -7.01 -16.99 16.82
CA LYS A 55 -6.36 -17.68 17.96
C LYS A 55 -4.94 -17.16 18.18
N PHE A 56 -4.13 -17.07 17.13
CA PHE A 56 -2.74 -16.59 17.22
C PHE A 56 -2.66 -15.14 17.74
N LEU A 57 -3.63 -14.30 17.39
CA LEU A 57 -3.74 -12.93 17.89
C LEU A 57 -4.28 -12.82 19.32
N GLY A 58 -4.57 -13.93 20.00
CA GLY A 58 -5.07 -13.95 21.38
C GLY A 58 -6.60 -14.02 21.48
N ASN A 59 -7.23 -14.88 20.68
CA ASN A 59 -8.69 -15.08 20.62
C ASN A 59 -9.47 -13.80 20.30
N VAL A 60 -9.04 -13.12 19.24
CA VAL A 60 -9.71 -11.92 18.73
C VAL A 60 -11.04 -12.30 18.07
N ALA A 61 -12.07 -11.47 18.27
CA ALA A 61 -13.36 -11.63 17.58
C ALA A 61 -13.19 -11.59 16.06
N ALA A 62 -13.92 -12.44 15.32
CA ALA A 62 -13.77 -12.61 13.87
C ALA A 62 -13.82 -11.29 13.08
N SER A 63 -14.68 -10.35 13.49
CA SER A 63 -14.82 -9.02 12.87
C SER A 63 -13.58 -8.13 12.99
N LEU A 64 -12.68 -8.42 13.93
CA LEU A 64 -11.47 -7.64 14.20
C LEU A 64 -10.19 -8.36 13.76
N VAL A 65 -10.27 -9.60 13.29
CA VAL A 65 -9.08 -10.41 12.95
C VAL A 65 -8.25 -9.72 11.89
N GLU A 66 -8.84 -9.31 10.77
CA GLU A 66 -8.11 -8.62 9.69
C GLU A 66 -7.44 -7.35 10.19
N GLN A 67 -8.18 -6.47 10.87
CA GLN A 67 -7.64 -5.21 11.38
C GLN A 67 -6.45 -5.44 12.33
N ARG A 68 -6.56 -6.44 13.22
CA ARG A 68 -5.52 -6.77 14.19
C ARG A 68 -4.31 -7.43 13.55
N TRP A 69 -4.53 -8.35 12.61
CA TRP A 69 -3.47 -9.00 11.84
C TRP A 69 -2.66 -7.98 11.05
N ASN A 70 -3.36 -7.06 10.40
CA ASN A 70 -2.79 -6.00 9.60
C ASN A 70 -1.95 -5.05 10.45
N GLY A 71 -2.47 -4.64 11.61
CA GLY A 71 -1.72 -3.87 12.59
C GLY A 71 -0.49 -4.62 13.10
N ALA A 72 -0.59 -5.94 13.34
CA ALA A 72 0.56 -6.74 13.79
C ALA A 72 1.68 -6.81 12.74
N MET A 73 1.34 -6.99 11.47
CA MET A 73 2.31 -6.99 10.37
C MET A 73 2.90 -5.60 10.11
N LYS A 74 2.06 -4.55 10.11
CA LYS A 74 2.51 -3.16 9.90
C LYS A 74 3.44 -2.67 11.01
N ASP A 75 3.10 -2.99 12.25
CA ASP A 75 3.89 -2.60 13.42
C ASP A 75 5.04 -3.58 13.72
N GLN A 76 5.28 -4.57 12.83
CA GLN A 76 6.38 -5.54 12.93
C GLN A 76 6.41 -6.32 14.25
N LYS A 77 5.24 -6.73 14.73
CA LYS A 77 5.07 -7.33 16.07
C LYS A 77 5.40 -8.81 16.16
N LEU A 78 5.59 -9.50 15.03
CA LEU A 78 5.96 -10.91 15.04
C LEU A 78 7.49 -11.02 15.12
N THR A 79 7.98 -11.89 15.99
CA THR A 79 9.40 -12.13 16.19
C THR A 79 9.73 -13.60 16.08
N ILE A 80 10.93 -13.93 15.60
CA ILE A 80 11.42 -15.31 15.57
C ILE A 80 11.92 -15.66 16.96
N SER A 81 11.39 -16.75 17.52
CA SER A 81 11.75 -17.22 18.85
C SER A 81 12.69 -18.41 18.83
N GLU A 82 12.46 -19.33 17.91
CA GLU A 82 13.20 -20.58 17.77
C GLU A 82 13.33 -20.89 16.27
N MET A 83 14.46 -21.45 15.87
CA MET A 83 14.73 -21.83 14.49
C MET A 83 15.57 -23.10 14.46
N THR A 84 15.14 -24.05 13.66
CA THR A 84 15.78 -25.35 13.42
C THR A 84 16.05 -25.55 11.93
N SER A 85 16.53 -26.73 11.53
CA SER A 85 16.74 -27.07 10.12
C SER A 85 15.47 -27.08 9.29
N ASP A 86 14.35 -27.45 9.92
CA ASP A 86 13.09 -27.79 9.25
C ASP A 86 11.93 -26.89 9.68
N ASP A 87 12.04 -26.26 10.85
CA ASP A 87 10.97 -25.44 11.42
C ASP A 87 11.49 -24.08 11.91
N VAL A 88 10.63 -23.07 11.84
CA VAL A 88 10.81 -21.78 12.52
C VAL A 88 9.57 -21.42 13.33
N THR A 89 9.77 -20.94 14.56
CA THR A 89 8.68 -20.55 15.46
C THR A 89 8.61 -19.04 15.59
N LEU A 90 7.49 -18.47 15.16
CA LEU A 90 7.15 -17.07 15.33
C LEU A 90 6.32 -16.85 16.61
N ASN A 91 6.60 -15.75 17.30
CA ASN A 91 5.85 -15.30 18.45
C ASN A 91 5.09 -14.01 18.14
N TYR A 92 3.86 -13.93 18.65
CA TYR A 92 3.11 -12.70 18.81
C TYR A 92 2.61 -12.62 20.25
N LEU A 93 3.14 -11.67 21.02
CA LEU A 93 2.94 -11.61 22.48
C LEU A 93 3.34 -12.93 23.15
N ILE A 94 2.38 -13.67 23.73
CA ILE A 94 2.59 -14.96 24.37
C ILE A 94 2.26 -16.15 23.46
N ASN A 95 1.64 -15.91 22.30
CA ASN A 95 1.21 -16.94 21.38
C ASN A 95 2.32 -17.29 20.41
N ARG A 96 2.40 -18.57 20.05
CA ARG A 96 3.43 -19.11 19.16
C ARG A 96 2.80 -19.80 17.96
N VAL A 97 3.49 -19.76 16.84
CA VAL A 97 3.17 -20.56 15.66
C VAL A 97 4.45 -21.08 15.03
N THR A 98 4.44 -22.36 14.66
CA THR A 98 5.51 -22.99 13.92
C THR A 98 5.18 -22.98 12.44
N LEU A 99 6.17 -22.61 11.62
CA LEU A 99 6.14 -22.66 10.16
C LEU A 99 7.13 -23.74 9.70
N HIS A 100 6.76 -24.42 8.63
CA HIS A 100 7.53 -25.56 8.13
C HIS A 100 8.32 -25.15 6.90
N LYS A 101 9.54 -25.67 6.79
CA LYS A 101 10.42 -25.45 5.65
C LYS A 101 9.82 -26.07 4.40
N LEU A 102 9.84 -25.31 3.31
CA LEU A 102 9.44 -25.81 2.01
C LEU A 102 10.56 -26.64 1.37
N GLU A 103 10.15 -27.57 0.52
CA GLU A 103 11.08 -28.28 -0.35
C GLU A 103 11.80 -27.30 -1.30
N PRO A 104 13.05 -27.57 -1.70
CA PRO A 104 13.86 -26.61 -2.47
C PRO A 104 13.20 -26.09 -3.76
N GLU A 105 12.50 -26.96 -4.49
CA GLU A 105 11.79 -26.56 -5.72
C GLU A 105 10.61 -25.62 -5.43
N GLU A 106 9.86 -25.90 -4.37
CA GLU A 106 8.75 -25.06 -3.92
C GLU A 106 9.26 -23.72 -3.38
N ALA A 107 10.33 -23.73 -2.59
CA ALA A 107 10.99 -22.54 -2.07
C ALA A 107 11.44 -21.62 -3.21
N LYS A 108 12.03 -22.16 -4.28
CA LYS A 108 12.44 -21.39 -5.46
C LYS A 108 11.26 -20.72 -6.15
N ASN A 109 10.18 -21.47 -6.41
CA ASN A 109 8.97 -20.93 -7.01
C ASN A 109 8.35 -19.85 -6.11
N ARG A 110 8.42 -20.06 -4.79
CA ARG A 110 7.91 -19.13 -3.80
C ARG A 110 8.68 -17.82 -3.77
N LEU A 111 10.02 -17.88 -3.79
CA LEU A 111 10.89 -16.72 -3.85
C LEU A 111 10.66 -15.89 -5.11
N GLN A 112 10.44 -16.54 -6.26
CA GLN A 112 10.08 -15.83 -7.49
C GLN A 112 8.77 -15.05 -7.34
N LYS A 113 7.72 -15.69 -6.79
CA LYS A 113 6.44 -15.03 -6.51
C LYS A 113 6.61 -13.87 -5.51
N PHE A 114 7.39 -14.09 -4.46
CA PHE A 114 7.70 -13.09 -3.44
C PHE A 114 8.34 -11.83 -4.04
N VAL A 115 9.39 -12.00 -4.86
CA VAL A 115 10.07 -10.88 -5.53
C VAL A 115 9.14 -10.14 -6.49
N LEU A 116 8.35 -10.87 -7.28
CA LEU A 116 7.38 -10.25 -8.20
C LEU A 116 6.34 -9.40 -7.45
N LEU A 117 5.83 -9.89 -6.32
CA LEU A 117 4.86 -9.15 -5.50
C LEU A 117 5.49 -7.92 -4.85
N LEU A 118 6.72 -8.01 -4.33
CA LEU A 118 7.44 -6.84 -3.82
C LEU A 118 7.65 -5.77 -4.91
N ILE A 119 8.02 -6.18 -6.13
CA ILE A 119 8.20 -5.25 -7.25
C ILE A 119 6.87 -4.57 -7.61
N LYS A 120 5.76 -5.32 -7.65
CA LYS A 120 4.42 -4.76 -7.89
C LYS A 120 4.06 -3.72 -6.83
N GLU A 121 4.28 -4.05 -5.55
CA GLU A 121 4.01 -3.14 -4.44
C GLU A 121 4.85 -1.86 -4.52
N LEU A 122 6.14 -1.97 -4.84
CA LEU A 122 7.01 -0.82 -5.06
C LEU A 122 6.54 0.07 -6.22
N ILE A 123 6.01 -0.52 -7.29
CA ILE A 123 5.44 0.25 -8.42
C ILE A 123 4.18 1.00 -7.99
N VAL A 124 3.33 0.39 -7.16
CA VAL A 124 2.12 1.04 -6.62
C VAL A 124 2.51 2.23 -5.75
N LEU A 125 3.41 2.03 -4.78
CA LEU A 125 3.90 3.10 -3.92
C LEU A 125 4.50 4.27 -4.71
N ARG A 126 5.36 3.98 -5.70
CA ARG A 126 5.92 5.01 -6.61
C ARG A 126 4.84 5.79 -7.36
N LYS A 127 3.78 5.14 -7.83
CA LYS A 127 2.66 5.82 -8.52
C LYS A 127 1.87 6.72 -7.59
N GLU A 128 1.76 6.35 -6.32
CA GLU A 128 1.09 7.17 -5.30
C GLU A 128 1.91 8.40 -4.95
N GLU A 129 3.24 8.27 -4.80
CA GLU A 129 4.17 9.40 -4.61
C GLU A 129 4.03 10.43 -5.75
N VAL A 130 4.09 9.97 -7.01
CA VAL A 130 3.97 10.85 -8.19
C VAL A 130 2.62 11.57 -8.26
N LYS A 131 1.53 10.93 -7.81
CA LYS A 131 0.20 11.57 -7.74
C LYS A 131 0.12 12.65 -6.66
N GLN A 132 0.82 12.47 -5.54
CA GLN A 132 0.87 13.46 -4.46
C GLN A 132 1.76 14.65 -4.83
N GLU A 133 2.80 14.44 -5.64
CA GLU A 133 3.70 15.48 -6.13
C GLU A 133 3.16 16.31 -7.31
N ALA A 134 2.10 15.85 -7.98
CA ALA A 134 1.46 16.63 -9.04
C ALA A 134 0.84 17.91 -8.44
N PRO A 135 1.24 19.12 -8.89
CA PRO A 135 0.66 20.34 -8.37
C PRO A 135 -0.84 20.33 -8.67
N VAL A 136 -1.65 20.45 -7.61
CA VAL A 136 -3.08 20.72 -7.73
C VAL A 136 -3.21 22.04 -8.49
N LEU A 137 -3.32 21.96 -9.81
CA LEU A 137 -3.75 23.07 -10.64
C LEU A 137 -5.15 23.42 -10.14
N SER A 138 -5.20 24.42 -9.26
CA SER A 138 -6.43 24.98 -8.74
C SER A 138 -7.36 25.23 -9.93
N LYS A 139 -8.51 24.55 -9.93
CA LYS A 139 -9.58 24.85 -10.87
C LYS A 139 -9.95 26.30 -10.61
N ARG A 140 -9.45 27.20 -11.46
CA ARG A 140 -9.78 28.62 -11.48
C ARG A 140 -11.30 28.69 -11.58
N SER A 141 -11.94 28.98 -10.44
CA SER A 141 -13.37 29.19 -10.31
C SER A 141 -13.81 30.19 -11.37
N LYS A 142 -14.68 29.75 -12.29
CA LYS A 142 -15.40 30.64 -13.22
C LYS A 142 -16.52 31.34 -12.45
N ASN A 143 -16.18 32.20 -11.50
CA ASN A 143 -17.09 33.24 -11.04
C ASN A 143 -16.71 34.51 -11.79
N ALA A 144 -17.38 34.74 -12.91
CA ALA A 144 -17.42 36.04 -13.54
C ALA A 144 -18.08 37.04 -12.58
N PRO A 145 -17.50 38.21 -12.30
CA PRO A 145 -18.26 39.28 -11.67
C PRO A 145 -19.20 39.85 -12.74
N VAL A 146 -20.50 39.76 -12.46
CA VAL A 146 -21.53 40.54 -13.15
C VAL A 146 -21.24 42.01 -12.82
N ILE A 147 -20.74 42.75 -13.80
CA ILE A 147 -20.64 44.21 -13.70
C ILE A 147 -22.03 44.75 -13.99
N GLU A 148 -22.77 45.09 -12.94
CA GLU A 148 -24.00 45.87 -13.01
C GLU A 148 -23.71 47.24 -13.62
N LYS A 149 -24.51 47.62 -14.61
CA LYS A 149 -24.47 48.94 -15.23
C LYS A 149 -25.01 49.97 -14.25
N ALA A 150 -24.26 51.03 -14.00
CA ALA A 150 -24.80 52.33 -13.60
C ALA A 150 -24.31 53.40 -14.58
N GLU A 151 -25.28 54.09 -15.17
CA GLU A 151 -25.14 55.21 -16.10
C GLU A 151 -24.75 56.52 -15.39
N ASN A 152 -24.25 57.47 -16.20
CA ASN A 152 -24.06 58.93 -15.98
C ASN A 152 -22.65 59.33 -15.50
N GLN A 153 -21.94 60.32 -16.06
CA GLN A 153 -22.23 61.34 -17.07
C GLN A 153 -20.92 62.06 -17.47
N SER A 154 -20.81 62.47 -18.75
CA SER A 154 -19.96 63.56 -19.29
C SER A 154 -18.42 63.40 -19.19
N SER A 155 -17.58 63.84 -20.13
CA SER A 155 -17.68 64.91 -21.13
C SER A 155 -16.58 64.76 -22.20
N LEU A 156 -16.89 65.20 -23.44
CA LEU A 156 -15.97 65.73 -24.48
C LEU A 156 -14.95 64.75 -25.11
N ASP A 157 -14.65 64.74 -26.41
CA ASP A 157 -15.27 65.23 -27.64
C ASP A 157 -14.49 64.57 -28.80
N LYS A 158 -15.16 64.41 -29.95
CA LYS A 158 -14.68 64.25 -31.34
C LYS A 158 -13.29 63.62 -31.63
N THR A 159 -13.26 62.52 -32.41
CA THR A 159 -13.03 62.58 -33.87
C THR A 159 -12.89 61.19 -34.53
N LYS A 160 -13.37 61.12 -35.78
CA LYS A 160 -13.07 60.15 -36.86
C LYS A 160 -13.88 58.82 -36.91
N LYS A 161 -14.99 58.94 -37.68
CA LYS A 161 -15.39 58.09 -38.82
C LYS A 161 -14.22 57.24 -39.35
N VAL A 162 -14.39 55.97 -39.71
CA VAL A 162 -14.87 55.56 -41.04
C VAL A 162 -15.47 54.15 -41.00
N ARG A 163 -16.49 54.01 -41.85
CA ARG A 163 -17.44 52.91 -42.06
C ARG A 163 -16.90 51.97 -43.14
N ARG A 164 -17.11 50.65 -42.98
CA ARG A 164 -17.67 49.67 -43.96
C ARG A 164 -17.03 48.27 -43.91
N ARG A 165 -17.87 47.26 -43.64
CA ARG A 165 -17.84 45.87 -44.16
C ARG A 165 -18.35 45.89 -45.63
N PRO A 166 -18.17 44.88 -46.51
CA PRO A 166 -18.39 43.45 -46.21
C PRO A 166 -17.61 42.36 -46.98
N ALA A 167 -17.76 41.14 -46.46
CA ALA A 167 -17.82 39.79 -47.03
C ALA A 167 -17.24 39.44 -48.43
N GLY A 168 -16.41 38.39 -48.42
CA GLY A 168 -16.53 37.22 -49.30
C GLY A 168 -15.77 37.25 -50.63
N ARG A 169 -14.70 36.48 -50.76
CA ARG A 169 -14.64 35.08 -51.26
C ARG A 169 -13.22 34.55 -51.05
#